data_AF-Q59HE5-F1
#
_entry.id   AF-Q59HE5-F1
#
_cell.length_a   1.000
_cell.length_b   1.000
_cell.length_c   1.000
_cell.angle_alpha   90.00
_cell.angle_beta   90.00
_cell.angle_gamma   90.00
#
_symmetry.space_group_name_H-M   'P 1'
#
loop_
_entity.id
_entity.type
_entity.pdbx_description
1 polymer ?
#
loop_
_entity_poly.entity_id
_entity_poly.type
_entity_poly.pdbx_seq_one_letter_code
_entity_poly.pdbx_strand_id
1 'polypeptide(L)'
;GIPSHGRFLRAAGQRPACAAPVVPSCWDPAMQTPPLQQPHQEQVFLAFLVIVIPSFLTKEVFIPQDGKKVTWYCCGPTVYDASHMGHARSYISFDILRRVLKDYFKFDVFYCMNITDIDDKIIKRARQNHLFEQYREKRPEAAQLLEDVQAALKPFSVKLNETTDPDKKQMLERIQHAVQLATEPLEKAVQSRLTGEEVNSCVEVLLEEAKDLLSDWLDSTLGCDVTDNSIFSKLPKFWEGDFHRDMEALNVLPPDVLTRVSEYVPEIVNFVQKIVDNGYG
;
A
#
# COMPACT_ATOMS: atom_id res chain seq x y z
N GLY A 1 -56.84 29.50 -20.03
CA GLY A 1 -56.74 30.38 -21.20
C GLY A 1 -55.49 31.21 -21.07
N ILE A 2 -54.61 31.11 -22.07
CA ILE A 2 -53.35 31.84 -22.35
C ILE A 2 -53.69 33.36 -22.56
N PRO A 3 -52.79 34.37 -22.73
CA PRO A 3 -51.34 34.38 -23.04
C PRO A 3 -50.52 35.46 -22.26
N SER A 4 -49.23 35.79 -22.42
CA SER A 4 -48.09 35.43 -23.30
C SER A 4 -46.91 36.37 -22.99
N HIS A 5 -45.66 35.91 -23.17
CA HIS A 5 -44.50 36.62 -23.77
C HIS A 5 -43.97 37.88 -23.03
N GLY A 6 -42.69 38.25 -22.98
CA GLY A 6 -41.48 37.89 -23.70
C GLY A 6 -40.57 39.14 -23.75
N ARG A 7 -39.28 38.98 -23.43
CA ARG A 7 -38.10 39.75 -23.90
C ARG A 7 -38.00 41.29 -23.74
N PHE A 8 -36.94 41.68 -23.01
CA PHE A 8 -35.84 42.60 -23.40
C PHE A 8 -36.14 44.08 -23.76
N LEU A 9 -35.66 45.05 -22.94
CA LEU A 9 -34.53 45.97 -23.24
C LEU A 9 -34.43 47.19 -22.28
N ARG A 10 -33.27 47.27 -21.62
CA ARG A 10 -32.35 48.42 -21.34
C ARG A 10 -32.78 49.76 -20.70
N ALA A 11 -31.77 50.23 -19.93
CA ALA A 11 -31.37 51.60 -19.55
C ALA A 11 -32.07 52.17 -18.29
N ALA A 12 -31.41 52.82 -17.33
CA ALA A 12 -29.99 53.08 -17.05
C ALA A 12 -29.89 53.48 -15.56
N GLY A 13 -28.80 53.12 -14.87
CA GLY A 13 -28.55 53.53 -13.49
C GLY A 13 -27.19 53.02 -13.02
N GLN A 14 -26.22 53.93 -12.96
CA GLN A 14 -24.78 53.72 -12.83
C GLN A 14 -24.37 52.93 -11.58
N ARG A 15 -23.46 51.96 -11.74
CA ARG A 15 -22.56 51.46 -10.69
C ARG A 15 -21.11 51.74 -11.12
N PRO A 16 -20.23 52.19 -10.22
CA PRO A 16 -18.85 52.52 -10.56
C PRO A 16 -18.07 51.26 -10.93
N ALA A 17 -17.17 51.42 -11.91
CA ALA A 17 -16.28 50.39 -12.40
C ALA A 17 -15.27 49.98 -11.32
N CYS A 18 -15.26 48.71 -10.92
CA CYS A 18 -14.11 48.12 -10.26
C CYS A 18 -13.05 47.84 -11.32
N ALA A 19 -11.95 48.59 -11.27
CA ALA A 19 -10.77 48.39 -12.09
C ALA A 19 -10.17 46.98 -11.87
N ALA A 20 -9.71 46.36 -12.95
CA ALA A 20 -8.95 45.12 -12.91
C ALA A 20 -7.64 45.32 -12.13
N PRO A 21 -7.24 44.41 -11.24
CA PRO A 21 -5.94 44.50 -10.60
C PRO A 21 -4.85 44.14 -11.62
N VAL A 22 -3.99 45.13 -11.86
CA VAL A 22 -2.72 45.02 -12.59
C VAL A 22 -1.83 44.01 -11.87
N VAL A 23 -1.32 43.03 -12.62
CA VAL A 23 -0.34 42.04 -12.13
C VAL A 23 1.02 42.75 -11.96
N PRO A 24 1.61 42.82 -10.75
CA PRO A 24 2.96 43.34 -10.60
C PRO A 24 3.96 42.24 -11.00
N SER A 25 4.71 42.49 -12.07
CA SER A 25 5.91 41.72 -12.43
C SER A 25 7.04 42.07 -11.46
N CYS A 26 7.19 41.32 -10.38
CA CYS A 26 8.33 41.46 -9.47
C CYS A 26 8.76 40.08 -8.96
N TRP A 27 9.53 39.34 -9.76
CA TRP A 27 10.47 38.37 -9.21
C TRP A 27 11.64 39.17 -8.67
N ASP A 28 11.60 39.47 -7.37
CA ASP A 28 12.72 40.07 -6.66
C ASP A 28 13.65 38.94 -6.20
N PRO A 29 14.93 38.87 -6.63
CA PRO A 29 15.83 37.75 -6.29
C PRO A 29 16.28 37.70 -4.82
N ALA A 30 15.66 38.50 -3.94
CA ALA A 30 16.07 38.70 -2.56
C ALA A 30 14.92 38.41 -1.56
N MET A 31 14.24 37.26 -1.69
CA MET A 31 13.46 36.72 -0.57
C MET A 31 14.39 36.03 0.43
N GLN A 32 14.91 36.80 1.38
CA GLN A 32 15.39 36.22 2.64
C GLN A 32 14.19 35.69 3.42
N THR A 33 14.29 34.47 3.92
CA THR A 33 13.32 33.89 4.86
C THR A 33 13.16 34.85 6.05
N PRO A 34 11.93 35.21 6.45
CA PRO A 34 11.74 36.03 7.63
C PRO A 34 12.29 35.28 8.85
N PRO A 35 12.95 35.98 9.80
CA PRO A 35 13.50 35.32 10.98
C PRO A 35 12.36 34.70 11.80
N LEU A 36 12.61 33.48 12.29
CA LEU A 36 11.70 32.76 13.19
C LEU A 36 11.40 33.61 14.41
N GLN A 37 10.18 34.13 14.50
CA GLN A 37 9.72 34.94 15.61
C GLN A 37 9.34 33.99 16.75
N GLN A 38 10.12 34.00 17.83
CA GLN A 38 9.84 33.18 19.01
C GLN A 38 8.58 33.71 19.73
N PRO A 39 7.57 32.87 20.01
CA PRO A 39 6.41 33.30 20.75
C PRO A 39 6.76 33.58 22.22
N HIS A 40 6.15 34.63 22.77
CA HIS A 40 6.29 35.04 24.17
C HIS A 40 5.94 33.88 25.13
N GLN A 41 6.86 33.56 26.03
CA GLN A 41 6.69 32.54 27.05
C GLN A 41 5.85 33.06 28.22
N GLU A 42 4.58 32.63 28.33
CA GLU A 42 3.93 32.52 29.63
C GLU A 42 4.30 31.17 30.26
N GLN A 43 5.04 31.22 31.37
CA GLN A 43 5.46 30.06 32.14
C GLN A 43 4.27 29.42 32.85
N VAL A 44 3.76 28.35 32.27
CA VAL A 44 3.05 27.30 32.99
C VAL A 44 3.96 26.08 32.98
N PHE A 45 4.32 25.55 34.15
CA PHE A 45 5.07 24.29 34.28
C PHE A 45 4.20 23.13 33.78
N LEU A 46 4.11 22.98 32.46
CA LEU A 46 3.65 21.81 31.76
C LEU A 46 4.89 21.05 31.31
N ALA A 47 4.89 19.72 31.45
CA ALA A 47 5.92 18.90 30.86
C ALA A 47 6.07 19.28 29.39
N PHE A 48 7.27 19.67 28.95
CA PHE A 48 7.51 19.95 27.54
C PHE A 48 7.63 18.61 26.82
N LEU A 49 6.77 18.37 25.85
CA LEU A 49 6.98 17.26 24.93
C LEU A 49 8.22 17.58 24.07
N VAL A 50 9.19 16.68 24.09
CA VAL A 50 10.40 16.80 23.29
C VAL A 50 10.39 15.67 22.27
N ILE A 51 10.45 16.03 21.00
CA ILE A 51 10.45 15.09 19.88
C ILE A 51 11.85 15.06 19.27
N VAL A 52 12.30 13.87 18.89
CA VAL A 52 13.52 13.72 18.10
C VAL A 52 13.17 13.95 16.64
N ILE A 53 13.79 14.94 16.01
CA ILE A 53 13.61 15.19 14.58
C ILE A 53 14.65 14.36 13.82
N PRO A 54 14.25 13.40 12.96
CA PRO A 54 15.19 12.50 12.27
C PRO A 54 16.27 13.24 11.47
N SER A 55 15.94 14.39 10.88
CA SER A 55 16.86 15.21 10.07
C SER A 55 17.97 15.90 10.88
N PHE A 56 17.78 16.07 12.19
CA PHE A 56 18.74 16.79 13.03
C PHE A 56 19.37 15.93 14.13
N LEU A 57 18.82 14.72 14.40
CA LEU A 57 19.20 13.82 15.51
C LEU A 57 19.20 14.50 16.90
N THR A 58 18.65 15.71 16.99
CA THR A 58 18.49 16.51 18.19
C THR A 58 17.08 16.36 18.73
N LYS A 59 17.00 16.52 20.05
CA LYS A 59 15.76 16.55 20.81
C LYS A 59 15.29 18.01 20.87
N GLU A 60 14.13 18.29 20.28
CA GLU A 60 13.57 19.64 20.24
C GLU A 60 12.20 19.69 20.89
N VAL A 61 11.88 20.83 21.51
CA VAL A 61 10.55 21.06 22.10
C VAL A 61 9.54 21.09 20.97
N PHE A 62 8.50 20.25 21.09
CA PHE A 62 7.42 20.22 20.13
C PHE A 62 6.47 21.41 20.35
N ILE A 63 6.35 22.26 19.34
CA ILE A 63 5.43 23.40 19.31
C ILE A 63 4.53 23.23 18.08
N PRO A 64 3.20 23.05 18.24
CA PRO A 64 2.29 22.94 17.11
C PRO A 64 2.25 24.23 16.27
N GLN A 65 1.94 24.08 14.98
CA GLN A 65 1.83 25.22 14.06
C GLN A 65 0.60 26.10 14.35
N ASP A 66 -0.50 25.50 14.85
CA ASP A 66 -1.77 26.17 15.09
C ASP A 66 -2.28 25.90 16.51
N GLY A 67 -1.78 26.67 17.48
CA GLY A 67 -2.19 26.59 18.88
C GLY A 67 -2.04 25.19 19.48
N LYS A 68 -3.17 24.53 19.77
CA LYS A 68 -3.21 23.14 20.29
C LYS A 68 -3.51 22.08 19.23
N LYS A 69 -3.72 22.50 17.98
CA LYS A 69 -4.06 21.59 16.89
C LYS A 69 -2.80 20.96 16.32
N VAL A 70 -2.80 19.64 16.24
CA VAL A 70 -1.71 18.83 15.69
C VAL A 70 -2.25 18.05 14.51
N THR A 71 -1.82 18.39 13.30
CA THR A 71 -2.07 17.59 12.10
C THR A 71 -0.96 16.56 11.93
N TRP A 72 -1.31 15.28 11.93
CA TRP A 72 -0.35 14.18 11.88
C TRP A 72 -0.68 13.23 10.74
N TYR A 73 0.28 13.00 9.85
CA TYR A 73 0.25 11.94 8.85
C TYR A 73 1.15 10.76 9.24
N CYS A 74 0.67 9.53 9.07
CA CYS A 74 1.50 8.33 9.13
C CYS A 74 1.33 7.51 7.85
N CYS A 75 2.43 6.93 7.38
CA CYS A 75 2.38 5.94 6.31
C CYS A 75 1.63 4.70 6.80
N GLY A 76 0.61 4.25 6.08
CA GLY A 76 -0.03 2.96 6.32
C GLY A 76 0.57 1.84 5.46
N PRO A 77 -0.03 0.64 5.50
CA PRO A 77 0.53 -0.56 4.88
C PRO A 77 0.34 -0.61 3.36
N THR A 78 1.22 -1.36 2.70
CA THR A 78 0.96 -1.90 1.36
C THR A 78 0.18 -3.20 1.49
N VAL A 79 -1.07 -3.20 1.06
CA VAL A 79 -2.04 -4.28 1.33
C VAL A 79 -1.92 -5.43 0.31
N TYR A 80 -0.80 -6.16 0.34
CA TYR A 80 -0.58 -7.33 -0.54
C TYR A 80 -0.47 -8.67 0.20
N ASP A 81 -0.26 -8.64 1.51
CA ASP A 81 -0.07 -9.81 2.36
C ASP A 81 -0.50 -9.50 3.81
N ALA A 82 -0.50 -10.53 4.65
CA ALA A 82 -0.84 -10.44 6.07
C ALA A 82 0.08 -9.47 6.83
N SER A 83 -0.47 -8.85 7.88
CA SER A 83 0.31 -7.98 8.74
C SER A 83 1.25 -8.77 9.64
N HIS A 84 2.54 -8.44 9.62
CA HIS A 84 3.52 -9.06 10.49
C HIS A 84 3.79 -8.22 11.75
N MET A 85 4.52 -8.77 12.73
CA MET A 85 4.83 -8.10 14.00
C MET A 85 5.49 -6.71 13.86
N GLY A 86 6.23 -6.47 12.76
CA GLY A 86 6.76 -5.14 12.45
C GLY A 86 5.68 -4.07 12.27
N HIS A 87 4.55 -4.41 11.66
CA HIS A 87 3.40 -3.50 11.52
C HIS A 87 2.79 -3.22 12.88
N ALA A 88 2.48 -4.28 13.65
CA ALA A 88 1.91 -4.16 14.99
C ALA A 88 2.76 -3.24 15.88
N ARG A 89 4.09 -3.45 15.92
CA ARG A 89 5.00 -2.60 16.70
C ARG A 89 4.89 -1.12 16.32
N SER A 90 4.88 -0.81 15.02
CA SER A 90 4.83 0.57 14.53
C SER A 90 3.52 1.24 14.89
N TYR A 91 2.39 0.62 14.54
CA TYR A 91 1.06 1.22 14.76
C TYR A 91 0.69 1.32 16.24
N ILE A 92 1.08 0.35 17.08
CA ILE A 92 0.92 0.46 18.54
C ILE A 92 1.76 1.63 19.08
N SER A 93 3.00 1.79 18.60
CA SER A 93 3.87 2.89 19.05
C SER A 93 3.27 4.25 18.70
N PHE A 94 2.73 4.40 17.49
CA PHE A 94 2.05 5.63 17.08
C PHE A 94 0.74 5.87 17.82
N ASP A 95 -0.02 4.81 18.11
CA ASP A 95 -1.25 4.91 18.91
C ASP A 95 -0.97 5.36 20.35
N ILE A 96 0.04 4.78 21.00
CA ILE A 96 0.49 5.21 22.33
C ILE A 96 0.87 6.70 22.30
N LEU A 97 1.66 7.13 21.31
CA LEU A 97 2.04 8.53 21.18
C LEU A 97 0.83 9.43 20.95
N ARG A 98 -0.13 9.03 20.09
CA ARG A 98 -1.38 9.75 19.84
C ARG A 98 -2.19 9.91 21.12
N ARG A 99 -2.32 8.85 21.92
CA ARG A 99 -3.01 8.87 23.23
C ARG A 99 -2.29 9.78 24.21
N VAL A 100 -0.96 9.76 24.29
CA VAL A 100 -0.19 10.68 25.15
C VAL A 100 -0.41 12.13 24.74
N LEU A 101 -0.36 12.45 23.44
CA LEU A 101 -0.62 13.81 22.93
C LEU A 101 -2.02 14.30 23.28
N LYS A 102 -3.03 13.45 23.04
CA LYS A 102 -4.44 13.80 23.23
C LYS A 102 -4.86 13.81 24.70
N ASP A 103 -4.51 12.78 25.45
CA ASP A 103 -5.05 12.55 26.79
C ASP A 103 -4.21 13.18 27.88
N TYR A 104 -2.88 13.20 27.75
CA TYR A 104 -1.99 13.79 28.75
C TYR A 104 -1.73 15.28 28.46
N PHE A 105 -1.29 15.61 27.24
CA PHE A 105 -0.97 17.00 26.86
C PHE A 105 -2.18 17.82 26.39
N LYS A 106 -3.34 17.19 26.16
CA LYS A 106 -4.58 17.85 25.74
C LYS A 106 -4.45 18.58 24.40
N PHE A 107 -3.66 18.01 23.48
CA PHE A 107 -3.65 18.45 22.08
C PHE A 107 -4.87 17.94 21.33
N ASP A 108 -5.31 18.73 20.35
CA ASP A 108 -6.32 18.32 19.38
C ASP A 108 -5.61 17.67 18.18
N VAL A 109 -5.53 16.34 18.19
CA VAL A 109 -4.79 15.57 17.19
C VAL A 109 -5.71 15.14 16.06
N PHE A 110 -5.44 15.64 14.86
CA PHE A 110 -6.06 15.20 13.60
C PHE A 110 -5.10 14.26 12.87
N TYR A 111 -5.44 12.97 12.85
CA TYR A 111 -4.60 11.89 12.37
C TYR A 111 -5.07 11.34 11.01
N CYS A 112 -4.19 11.41 10.02
CA CYS A 112 -4.40 10.89 8.66
C CYS A 112 -3.46 9.71 8.39
N MET A 113 -3.97 8.68 7.73
CA MET A 113 -3.21 7.52 7.31
C MET A 113 -3.56 7.15 5.87
N ASN A 114 -2.56 6.78 5.07
CA ASN A 114 -2.81 6.24 3.72
C ASN A 114 -2.87 4.71 3.73
N ILE A 115 -3.50 4.11 2.74
CA ILE A 115 -3.38 2.70 2.39
C ILE A 115 -2.80 2.64 0.98
N THR A 116 -1.71 1.92 0.80
CA THR A 116 -1.11 1.69 -0.52
C THR A 116 -1.78 0.48 -1.14
N ASP A 117 -2.84 0.73 -1.91
CA ASP A 117 -3.64 -0.28 -2.63
C ASP A 117 -3.26 -0.44 -4.11
N ILE A 118 -2.26 0.32 -4.57
CA ILE A 118 -1.63 0.20 -5.89
C ILE A 118 -0.12 0.13 -5.70
N ASP A 119 0.49 -0.99 -6.08
CA ASP A 119 1.94 -1.23 -6.01
C ASP A 119 2.31 -2.42 -6.92
N ASP A 120 3.54 -2.47 -7.43
CA ASP A 120 4.03 -3.58 -8.26
C ASP A 120 3.92 -4.93 -7.55
N LYS A 121 4.11 -4.96 -6.22
CA LYS A 121 3.95 -6.17 -5.40
C LYS A 121 2.50 -6.65 -5.37
N ILE A 122 1.54 -5.72 -5.32
CA ILE A 122 0.10 -6.04 -5.36
C ILE A 122 -0.25 -6.61 -6.73
N ILE A 123 0.20 -5.96 -7.81
CA ILE A 123 -0.07 -6.40 -9.19
C ILE A 123 0.47 -7.81 -9.40
N LYS A 124 1.73 -8.05 -9.04
CA LYS A 124 2.37 -9.36 -9.17
C LYS A 124 1.63 -10.42 -8.34
N ARG A 125 1.37 -10.17 -7.06
CA ARG A 125 0.72 -11.14 -6.16
C ARG A 125 -0.72 -11.45 -6.57
N ALA A 126 -1.48 -10.44 -7.02
CA ALA A 126 -2.85 -10.63 -7.48
C ALA A 126 -2.91 -11.51 -8.72
N ARG A 127 -2.00 -11.27 -9.68
CA ARG A 127 -1.89 -12.06 -10.91
C ARG A 127 -1.48 -13.51 -10.62
N GLN A 128 -0.49 -13.69 -9.74
CA GLN A 128 -0.04 -15.00 -9.26
C GLN A 128 -1.17 -15.81 -8.64
N ASN A 129 -1.88 -15.22 -7.66
CA ASN A 129 -2.99 -15.91 -6.99
C ASN A 129 -4.09 -16.27 -7.99
N HIS A 130 -4.42 -15.36 -8.91
CA HIS A 130 -5.44 -15.60 -9.92
C HIS A 130 -5.07 -16.74 -10.88
N LEU A 131 -3.85 -16.74 -11.41
CA LEU A 131 -3.36 -17.78 -12.32
C LEU A 131 -3.27 -19.14 -11.63
N PHE A 132 -2.80 -19.16 -10.38
CA PHE A 132 -2.73 -20.39 -9.59
C PHE A 132 -4.13 -20.95 -9.27
N GLU A 133 -5.08 -20.10 -8.89
CA GLU A 133 -6.47 -20.50 -8.68
C GLU A 133 -7.09 -21.10 -9.95
N GLN A 134 -6.91 -20.45 -11.11
CA GLN A 134 -7.36 -21.00 -12.39
C GLN A 134 -6.69 -22.34 -12.71
N TYR A 135 -5.39 -22.47 -12.44
CA TYR A 135 -4.66 -23.71 -12.67
C TYR A 135 -5.21 -24.84 -11.80
N ARG A 136 -5.48 -24.57 -10.52
CA ARG A 136 -6.10 -25.52 -9.58
C ARG A 136 -7.53 -25.91 -9.99
N GLU A 137 -8.34 -24.94 -10.45
CA GLU A 137 -9.71 -25.18 -10.92
C GLU A 137 -9.78 -26.08 -12.16
N LYS A 138 -8.79 -25.98 -13.06
CA LYS A 138 -8.67 -26.85 -14.24
C LYS A 138 -8.40 -28.31 -13.87
N ARG A 139 -7.95 -28.59 -12.64
CA ARG A 139 -7.60 -29.93 -12.14
C ARG A 139 -6.67 -30.67 -13.12
N PRO A 140 -5.40 -30.24 -13.25
CA PRO A 140 -4.47 -30.88 -14.15
C PRO A 140 -4.34 -32.37 -13.83
N GLU A 141 -4.12 -33.19 -14.86
CA GLU A 141 -3.78 -34.59 -14.65
C GLU A 141 -2.45 -34.68 -13.89
N ALA A 142 -2.30 -35.72 -13.05
CA ALA A 142 -1.11 -35.90 -12.22
C ALA A 142 0.20 -35.87 -13.02
N ALA A 143 0.20 -36.43 -14.24
CA ALA A 143 1.36 -36.41 -15.13
C ALA A 143 1.71 -34.99 -15.59
N GLN A 144 0.70 -34.18 -15.95
CA GLN A 144 0.89 -32.78 -16.34
C GLN A 144 1.41 -31.94 -15.18
N LEU A 145 0.86 -32.14 -13.97
CA LEU A 145 1.32 -31.42 -12.78
C LEU A 145 2.80 -31.69 -12.48
N LEU A 146 3.23 -32.96 -12.57
CA LEU A 146 4.64 -33.33 -12.39
C LEU A 146 5.54 -32.63 -13.42
N GLU A 147 5.12 -32.58 -14.68
CA GLU A 147 5.86 -31.89 -15.75
C GLU A 147 5.94 -30.36 -15.48
N ASP A 148 4.83 -29.74 -15.10
CA ASP A 148 4.76 -28.30 -14.81
C ASP A 148 5.63 -27.93 -13.60
N VAL A 149 5.62 -28.75 -12.54
CA VAL A 149 6.49 -28.55 -11.36
C VAL A 149 7.96 -28.68 -11.75
N GLN A 150 8.32 -29.67 -12.58
CA GLN A 150 9.68 -29.82 -13.08
C GLN A 150 10.10 -28.63 -13.98
N ALA A 151 9.19 -28.11 -14.79
CA ALA A 151 9.42 -26.92 -15.61
C ALA A 151 9.64 -25.67 -14.74
N ALA A 152 8.87 -25.50 -13.68
CA ALA A 152 8.95 -24.39 -12.74
C ALA A 152 10.20 -24.48 -11.81
N LEU A 153 10.69 -25.68 -11.51
CA LEU A 153 11.94 -25.88 -10.76
C LEU A 153 13.19 -25.40 -11.50
N LYS A 154 13.19 -25.39 -12.83
CA LYS A 154 14.34 -24.92 -13.63
C LYS A 154 14.70 -23.44 -13.36
N PRO A 155 13.81 -22.45 -13.56
CA PRO A 155 14.11 -21.06 -13.24
C PRO A 155 14.30 -20.83 -11.74
N PHE A 156 13.59 -21.59 -10.89
CA PHE A 156 13.76 -21.50 -9.44
C PHE A 156 15.17 -21.89 -8.99
N SER A 157 15.74 -22.97 -9.57
CA SER A 157 17.10 -23.42 -9.26
C SER A 157 18.16 -22.41 -9.67
N VAL A 158 17.95 -21.71 -10.79
CA VAL A 158 18.82 -20.58 -11.20
C VAL A 158 18.77 -19.46 -10.16
N LYS A 159 17.57 -19.03 -9.78
CA LYS A 159 17.35 -17.99 -8.74
C LYS A 159 17.96 -18.37 -7.39
N LEU A 160 17.91 -19.64 -7.01
CA LEU A 160 18.53 -20.17 -5.79
C LEU A 160 20.07 -20.05 -5.85
N ASN A 161 20.68 -20.43 -6.98
CA ASN A 161 22.13 -20.35 -7.16
C ASN A 161 22.67 -18.91 -7.22
N GLU A 162 21.87 -17.98 -7.74
CA GLU A 162 22.20 -16.55 -7.80
C GLU A 162 22.00 -15.83 -6.45
N THR A 163 21.28 -16.44 -5.50
CA THR A 163 21.02 -15.84 -4.19
C THR A 163 22.27 -15.90 -3.31
N THR A 164 22.77 -14.71 -2.94
CA THR A 164 23.98 -14.54 -2.12
C THR A 164 23.69 -14.48 -0.63
N ASP A 165 22.53 -13.95 -0.25
CA ASP A 165 22.13 -13.81 1.16
C ASP A 165 21.86 -15.19 1.79
N PRO A 166 22.52 -15.53 2.93
CA PRO A 166 22.47 -16.87 3.50
C PRO A 166 21.08 -17.24 4.02
N ASP A 167 20.36 -16.31 4.65
CA ASP A 167 19.04 -16.57 5.22
C ASP A 167 18.01 -16.79 4.12
N LYS A 168 18.05 -15.95 3.08
CA LYS A 168 17.20 -16.09 1.90
C LYS A 168 17.52 -17.38 1.13
N LYS A 169 18.79 -17.74 1.01
CA LYS A 169 19.20 -18.99 0.35
C LYS A 169 18.68 -20.20 1.11
N GLN A 170 18.83 -20.23 2.43
CA GLN A 170 18.29 -21.30 3.27
C GLN A 170 16.76 -21.43 3.13
N MET A 171 16.05 -20.29 3.06
CA MET A 171 14.61 -20.29 2.81
C MET A 171 14.26 -20.93 1.45
N LEU A 172 14.96 -20.56 0.38
CA LEU A 172 14.72 -21.12 -0.95
C LEU A 172 15.05 -22.62 -1.03
N GLU A 173 16.12 -23.06 -0.37
CA GLU A 173 16.49 -24.48 -0.26
C GLU A 173 15.41 -25.29 0.46
N ARG A 174 14.81 -24.75 1.53
CA ARG A 174 13.68 -25.38 2.23
C ARG A 174 12.47 -25.56 1.33
N ILE A 175 12.13 -24.54 0.53
CA ILE A 175 11.03 -24.60 -0.43
C ILE A 175 11.31 -25.68 -1.49
N GLN A 176 12.51 -25.68 -2.09
CA GLN A 176 12.89 -26.69 -3.08
C GLN A 176 12.79 -28.11 -2.52
N HIS A 177 13.30 -28.32 -1.30
CA HIS A 177 13.26 -29.61 -0.65
C HIS A 177 11.83 -30.06 -0.32
N ALA A 178 10.96 -29.14 0.15
CA ALA A 178 9.56 -29.45 0.41
C ALA A 178 8.81 -29.89 -0.86
N VAL A 179 9.01 -29.18 -1.98
CA VAL A 179 8.43 -29.54 -3.27
C VAL A 179 8.94 -30.91 -3.74
N GLN A 180 10.24 -31.18 -3.62
CA GLN A 180 10.82 -32.48 -4.00
C GLN A 180 10.23 -33.63 -3.18
N LEU A 181 10.12 -33.46 -1.86
CA LEU A 181 9.49 -34.44 -0.97
C LEU A 181 8.02 -34.68 -1.31
N ALA A 182 7.28 -33.65 -1.73
CA ALA A 182 5.90 -33.77 -2.15
C ALA A 182 5.75 -34.40 -3.55
N THR A 183 6.80 -34.36 -4.37
CA THR A 183 6.81 -34.92 -5.73
C THR A 183 6.96 -36.45 -5.71
N GLU A 184 7.79 -37.01 -4.82
CA GLU A 184 8.05 -38.46 -4.78
C GLU A 184 6.81 -39.35 -4.60
N PRO A 185 5.85 -39.03 -3.69
CA PRO A 185 4.65 -39.83 -3.51
C PRO A 185 3.77 -39.83 -4.76
N LEU A 186 3.65 -38.68 -5.44
CA LEU A 186 2.84 -38.56 -6.64
C LEU A 186 3.46 -39.35 -7.80
N GLU A 187 4.78 -39.29 -7.98
CA GLU A 187 5.49 -40.09 -8.99
C GLU A 187 5.29 -41.59 -8.76
N LYS A 188 5.41 -42.05 -7.50
CA LYS A 188 5.15 -43.45 -7.14
C LYS A 188 3.70 -43.84 -7.41
N ALA A 189 2.74 -42.98 -7.05
CA ALA A 189 1.32 -43.25 -7.26
C ALA A 189 0.96 -43.38 -8.75
N VAL A 190 1.54 -42.52 -9.61
CA VAL A 190 1.37 -42.56 -11.07
C VAL A 190 2.00 -43.83 -11.66
N GLN A 191 3.22 -44.20 -11.22
CA GLN A 191 3.92 -45.39 -11.70
C GLN A 191 3.23 -46.70 -11.27
N SER A 192 2.75 -46.77 -10.03
CA SER A 192 2.10 -47.95 -9.47
C SER A 192 0.62 -48.13 -9.87
N ARG A 193 0.05 -47.21 -10.68
CA ARG A 193 -1.37 -47.18 -11.06
C ARG A 193 -2.30 -47.33 -9.84
N LEU A 194 -2.02 -46.55 -8.79
CA LEU A 194 -2.85 -46.52 -7.58
C LEU A 194 -4.26 -45.98 -7.87
N THR A 195 -5.13 -46.11 -6.87
CA THR A 195 -6.53 -45.66 -6.98
C THR A 195 -6.60 -44.13 -7.13
N GLY A 196 -7.64 -43.64 -7.82
CA GLY A 196 -7.79 -42.21 -8.10
C GLY A 196 -7.86 -41.32 -6.84
N GLU A 197 -8.30 -41.88 -5.71
CA GLU A 197 -8.40 -41.15 -4.44
C GLU A 197 -7.03 -40.88 -3.80
N GLU A 198 -6.13 -41.87 -3.80
CA GLU A 198 -4.75 -41.73 -3.31
C GLU A 198 -3.96 -40.75 -4.19
N VAL A 199 -4.14 -40.83 -5.51
CA VAL A 199 -3.52 -39.91 -6.47
C VAL A 199 -4.00 -38.47 -6.23
N ASN A 200 -5.30 -38.26 -6.05
CA ASN A 200 -5.86 -36.92 -5.80
C ASN A 200 -5.31 -36.31 -4.51
N SER A 201 -5.17 -37.11 -3.45
CA SER A 201 -4.56 -36.66 -2.19
C SER A 201 -3.11 -36.19 -2.40
N CYS A 202 -2.30 -36.96 -3.14
CA CYS A 202 -0.94 -36.56 -3.48
C CYS A 202 -0.88 -35.30 -4.36
N VAL A 203 -1.84 -35.14 -5.29
CA VAL A 203 -1.96 -33.94 -6.12
C VAL A 203 -2.21 -32.69 -5.28
N GLU A 204 -3.15 -32.74 -4.33
CA GLU A 204 -3.46 -31.60 -3.46
C GLU A 204 -2.26 -31.22 -2.57
N VAL A 205 -1.54 -32.20 -2.01
CA VAL A 205 -0.32 -31.95 -1.24
C VAL A 205 0.75 -31.28 -2.10
N LEU A 206 0.98 -31.77 -3.32
CA LEU A 206 1.96 -31.17 -4.22
C LEU A 206 1.55 -29.76 -4.66
N LEU A 207 0.26 -29.51 -4.91
CA LEU A 207 -0.23 -28.18 -5.28
C LEU A 207 0.00 -27.15 -4.17
N GLU A 208 -0.22 -27.52 -2.91
CA GLU A 208 0.01 -26.61 -1.78
C GLU A 208 1.50 -26.35 -1.54
N GLU A 209 2.34 -27.38 -1.54
CA GLU A 209 3.80 -27.21 -1.35
C GLU A 209 4.47 -26.49 -2.53
N ALA A 210 4.00 -26.73 -3.76
CA ALA A 210 4.52 -26.09 -4.97
C ALA A 210 3.85 -24.75 -5.29
N LYS A 211 2.95 -24.24 -4.45
CA LYS A 211 2.14 -23.05 -4.73
C LYS A 211 2.97 -21.85 -5.15
N ASP A 212 3.97 -21.46 -4.37
CA ASP A 212 4.78 -20.27 -4.66
C ASP A 212 5.61 -20.44 -5.94
N LEU A 213 6.13 -21.65 -6.15
CA LEU A 213 6.94 -22.02 -7.31
C LEU A 213 6.12 -22.02 -8.60
N LEU A 214 4.95 -22.67 -8.59
CA LEU A 214 4.01 -22.67 -9.70
C LEU A 214 3.45 -21.27 -9.95
N SER A 215 3.14 -20.50 -8.92
CA SER A 215 2.65 -19.13 -9.06
C SER A 215 3.65 -18.22 -9.77
N ASP A 216 4.93 -18.23 -9.37
CA ASP A 216 6.00 -17.47 -10.05
C ASP A 216 6.17 -17.90 -11.52
N TRP A 217 6.08 -19.22 -11.81
CA TRP A 217 6.22 -19.76 -13.17
C TRP A 217 5.02 -19.45 -14.08
N LEU A 218 3.80 -19.64 -13.57
CA LEU A 218 2.56 -19.29 -14.28
C LEU A 218 2.53 -17.81 -14.60
N ASP A 219 2.93 -16.96 -13.66
CA ASP A 219 3.04 -15.51 -13.87
C ASP A 219 4.00 -15.14 -15.00
N SER A 220 5.13 -15.84 -15.08
CA SER A 220 6.15 -15.62 -16.12
C SER A 220 5.69 -16.08 -17.50
N THR A 221 4.78 -17.06 -17.56
CA THR A 221 4.34 -17.70 -18.82
C THR A 221 3.04 -17.10 -19.34
N LEU A 222 2.08 -16.83 -18.46
CA LEU A 222 0.70 -16.43 -18.77
C LEU A 222 0.34 -15.05 -18.23
N GLY A 223 1.26 -14.36 -17.55
CA GLY A 223 0.97 -13.08 -16.90
C GLY A 223 0.57 -11.96 -17.87
N CYS A 224 1.04 -12.01 -19.12
CA CYS A 224 0.65 -11.05 -20.16
C CYS A 224 -0.79 -11.22 -20.64
N ASP A 225 -1.39 -12.40 -20.47
CA ASP A 225 -2.76 -12.70 -20.92
C ASP A 225 -3.82 -12.19 -19.94
N VAL A 226 -3.41 -11.76 -18.75
CA VAL A 226 -4.30 -11.31 -17.68
C VAL A 226 -4.70 -9.85 -17.90
N THR A 227 -5.94 -9.65 -18.38
CA THR A 227 -6.48 -8.33 -18.76
C THR A 227 -7.60 -7.83 -17.85
N ASP A 228 -8.14 -8.68 -16.97
CA ASP A 228 -9.21 -8.26 -16.06
C ASP A 228 -8.67 -7.41 -14.90
N ASN A 229 -8.97 -6.12 -14.93
CA ASN A 229 -8.55 -5.19 -13.88
C ASN A 229 -9.21 -5.48 -12.52
N SER A 230 -10.32 -6.23 -12.47
CA SER A 230 -11.03 -6.51 -11.23
C SER A 230 -10.16 -7.28 -10.23
N ILE A 231 -9.24 -8.11 -10.72
CA ILE A 231 -8.34 -8.93 -9.90
C ILE A 231 -7.42 -8.08 -9.03
N PHE A 232 -6.95 -6.94 -9.55
CA PHE A 232 -6.01 -6.05 -8.87
C PHE A 232 -6.69 -5.25 -7.76
N SER A 233 -8.02 -5.21 -7.73
CA SER A 233 -8.80 -4.57 -6.66
C SER A 233 -9.24 -5.54 -5.57
N LYS A 234 -9.33 -6.85 -5.86
CA LYS A 234 -9.83 -7.86 -4.90
C LYS A 234 -8.83 -8.14 -3.79
N LEU A 235 -7.57 -8.39 -4.16
CA LEU A 235 -6.48 -8.67 -3.23
C LEU A 235 -6.27 -7.55 -2.19
N PRO A 236 -6.09 -6.27 -2.58
CA PRO A 236 -5.86 -5.21 -1.61
C PRO A 236 -7.04 -4.97 -0.69
N LYS A 237 -8.28 -5.07 -1.18
CA LYS A 237 -9.48 -4.95 -0.33
C LYS A 237 -9.54 -6.02 0.74
N PHE A 238 -9.17 -7.26 0.40
CA PHE A 238 -9.13 -8.36 1.36
C PHE A 238 -8.12 -8.08 2.48
N TRP A 239 -6.88 -7.75 2.12
CA TRP A 239 -5.81 -7.50 3.08
C TRP A 239 -5.98 -6.19 3.86
N GLU A 240 -6.58 -5.17 3.26
CA GLU A 240 -6.98 -3.96 3.98
C GLU A 240 -7.99 -4.29 5.09
N GLY A 241 -8.99 -5.12 4.78
CA GLY A 241 -9.96 -5.59 5.77
C GLY A 241 -9.31 -6.43 6.88
N ASP A 242 -8.33 -7.25 6.54
CA ASP A 242 -7.56 -8.05 7.51
C ASP A 242 -6.69 -7.18 8.42
N PHE A 243 -5.97 -6.22 7.83
CA PHE A 243 -5.21 -5.22 8.57
C PHE A 243 -6.07 -4.46 9.58
N HIS A 244 -7.27 -4.03 9.19
CA HIS A 244 -8.17 -3.34 10.12
C HIS A 244 -8.62 -4.24 11.29
N ARG A 245 -8.91 -5.53 11.03
CA ARG A 245 -9.22 -6.49 12.10
C ARG A 245 -8.05 -6.67 13.06
N ASP A 246 -6.83 -6.76 12.54
CA ASP A 246 -5.62 -6.85 13.38
C ASP A 246 -5.43 -5.60 14.24
N MET A 247 -5.60 -4.41 13.66
CA MET A 247 -5.46 -3.14 14.41
C MET A 247 -6.53 -3.01 15.49
N GLU A 248 -7.77 -3.41 15.20
CA GLU A 248 -8.86 -3.45 16.18
C GLU A 248 -8.55 -4.44 17.32
N ALA A 249 -8.08 -5.65 17.00
CA ALA A 249 -7.70 -6.66 17.99
C ALA A 249 -6.54 -6.18 18.90
N LEU A 250 -5.65 -5.34 18.37
CA LEU A 250 -4.55 -4.71 19.11
C LEU A 250 -4.98 -3.43 19.87
N ASN A 251 -6.26 -3.05 19.81
CA ASN A 251 -6.81 -1.83 20.42
C ASN A 251 -6.13 -0.53 19.92
N VAL A 252 -5.68 -0.55 18.66
CA VAL A 252 -5.17 0.63 17.96
C VAL A 252 -6.36 1.48 17.51
N LEU A 253 -6.35 2.77 17.80
CA LEU A 253 -7.43 3.66 17.37
C LEU A 253 -7.38 3.88 15.85
N PRO A 254 -8.53 3.86 15.16
CA PRO A 254 -8.57 4.17 13.73
C PRO A 254 -8.13 5.62 13.46
N PRO A 255 -7.59 5.91 12.26
CA PRO A 255 -7.30 7.28 11.86
C PRO A 255 -8.58 8.11 11.72
N ASP A 256 -8.45 9.42 11.83
CA ASP A 256 -9.56 10.36 11.60
C ASP A 256 -9.89 10.45 10.10
N VAL A 257 -8.87 10.30 9.25
CA VAL A 257 -9.01 10.17 7.79
C VAL A 257 -8.14 9.03 7.29
N LEU A 258 -8.73 8.14 6.50
CA LEU A 258 -8.04 7.11 5.75
C LEU A 258 -8.12 7.43 4.27
N THR A 259 -6.98 7.39 3.58
CA THR A 259 -6.87 7.71 2.15
C THR A 259 -6.33 6.50 1.39
N ARG A 260 -6.90 6.16 0.23
CA ARG A 260 -6.36 5.10 -0.63
C ARG A 260 -5.68 5.72 -1.84
N VAL A 261 -4.58 5.14 -2.31
CA VAL A 261 -3.89 5.66 -3.48
C VAL A 261 -4.81 5.68 -4.70
N SER A 262 -5.62 4.63 -4.87
CA SER A 262 -6.60 4.55 -5.97
C SER A 262 -7.64 5.68 -5.99
N GLU A 263 -7.95 6.28 -4.83
CA GLU A 263 -8.94 7.36 -4.71
C GLU A 263 -8.37 8.73 -5.08
N TYR A 264 -7.04 8.90 -5.01
CA TYR A 264 -6.34 10.19 -5.18
C TYR A 264 -5.47 10.25 -6.45
N VAL A 265 -5.66 9.33 -7.39
CA VAL A 265 -4.93 9.33 -8.68
C VAL A 265 -5.05 10.66 -9.42
N PRO A 266 -6.23 11.32 -9.52
CA PRO A 266 -6.34 12.62 -10.20
C PRO A 266 -5.48 13.72 -9.56
N GLU A 267 -5.42 13.75 -8.23
CA GLU A 267 -4.61 14.70 -7.46
C GLU A 267 -3.12 14.44 -7.65
N ILE A 268 -2.71 13.18 -7.67
CA ILE A 268 -1.33 12.77 -7.95
C ILE A 268 -0.92 13.24 -9.35
N VAL A 269 -1.75 13.00 -10.37
CA VAL A 269 -1.47 13.44 -11.75
C VAL A 269 -1.33 14.96 -11.82
N ASN A 270 -2.23 15.71 -11.18
CA ASN A 270 -2.16 17.17 -11.13
C ASN A 270 -0.88 17.65 -10.41
N PHE A 271 -0.50 16.99 -9.32
CA PHE A 271 0.74 17.31 -8.60
C PHE A 271 1.98 17.08 -9.46
N VAL A 272 2.06 15.93 -10.16
CA VAL A 272 3.15 15.64 -11.10
C VAL A 272 3.19 16.66 -12.23
N GLN A 273 2.04 17.03 -12.79
CA GLN A 273 1.98 18.06 -13.83
C GLN A 273 2.58 19.38 -13.36
N LYS A 274 2.27 19.82 -12.12
CA LYS A 274 2.89 21.02 -11.54
C LYS A 274 4.40 20.92 -11.39
N ILE A 275 4.93 19.75 -11.05
CA ILE A 275 6.38 19.51 -10.96
C ILE A 275 7.03 19.69 -12.33
N VAL A 276 6.42 19.11 -13.37
CA VAL A 276 6.87 19.24 -14.77
C VAL A 276 6.81 20.69 -15.22
N ASP A 277 5.70 21.38 -14.96
CA ASP A 277 5.51 22.80 -15.33
C ASP A 277 6.53 23.72 -14.64
N ASN A 278 6.98 23.37 -13.44
CA ASN A 278 8.01 24.09 -12.70
C ASN A 278 9.44 23.76 -13.14
N GLY A 279 9.63 22.89 -14.14
CA GLY A 279 10.95 22.53 -14.69
C GLY A 279 11.75 21.51 -13.86
N TYR A 280 11.07 20.74 -13.00
CA TYR A 280 11.68 19.67 -12.20
C TYR A 280 11.37 18.27 -12.73
N GLY A 281 10.78 18.16 -13.93
CA GLY A 281 10.35 16.90 -14.57
C GLY A 281 11.30 16.35 -15.61
#